data_AF-A0A1V2Q9Y5-F1
#
_entry.id   AF-A0A1V2Q9Y5-F1
#
_cell.length_a   1.000
_cell.length_b   1.000
_cell.length_c   1.000
_cell.angle_alpha   90.00
_cell.angle_beta   90.00
_cell.angle_gamma   90.00
#
_symmetry.space_group_name_H-M   'P 1'
#
loop_
_entity.id
_entity.type
_entity.pdbx_description
1 polymer ?
#
loop_
_entity_poly.entity_id
_entity_poly.type
_entity_poly.pdbx_seq_one_letter_code
_entity_poly.pdbx_strand_id
1 'polypeptide(L)' 'MTVRTPAGDPVPHRDRGDGTLEIDLARGGEVLVHPQGVTPDLAVKPVPISAPGARWGLPA' A
#
# COMPACT_ATOMS: atom_id res chain seq x y z
N MET A 1 14.86 2.43 4.73
CA MET A 1 13.55 1.92 4.24
C MET A 1 12.87 1.17 5.37
N THR A 2 11.56 0.95 5.31
CA THR A 2 10.81 0.20 6.33
C THR A 2 9.98 -0.90 5.68
N VAL A 3 10.01 -2.10 6.29
CA VAL A 3 9.24 -3.27 5.87
C VAL A 3 8.37 -3.73 7.04
N ARG A 4 7.05 -3.78 6.84
CA ARG A 4 6.07 -4.09 7.88
C ARG A 4 4.94 -4.98 7.36
N THR A 5 4.21 -5.67 8.23
CA THR A 5 2.94 -6.32 7.88
C THR A 5 1.83 -5.25 7.70
N PRO A 6 0.68 -5.59 7.10
CA PRO A 6 -0.49 -4.70 7.08
C PRO A 6 -0.98 -4.28 8.47
N ALA A 7 -0.76 -5.12 9.50
CA ALA A 7 -1.05 -4.78 10.90
C ALA A 7 -0.02 -3.83 11.53
N GLY A 8 1.09 -3.58 10.82
CA GLY A 8 2.16 -2.67 11.24
C GLY A 8 3.34 -3.37 11.89
N ASP A 9 3.39 -4.69 12.02
CA ASP A 9 4.50 -5.37 12.68
C ASP A 9 5.78 -5.31 11.82
N PRO A 10 6.96 -5.08 12.40
CA PRO A 10 8.21 -5.09 11.64
C PRO A 10 8.49 -6.49 11.07
N VAL A 11 8.94 -6.54 9.82
CA VAL A 11 9.25 -7.82 9.14
C VAL A 11 10.77 -7.94 8.92
N PRO A 12 11.39 -9.05 9.35
CA PRO A 12 12.77 -9.35 9.03
C PRO A 12 12.98 -9.41 7.51
N HIS A 13 14.02 -8.76 7.02
CA HIS A 13 14.37 -8.76 5.61
C HIS A 13 15.88 -8.61 5.45
N ARG A 14 16.39 -9.01 4.29
CA ARG A 14 17.78 -8.80 3.90
C ARG A 14 17.84 -7.84 2.74
N ASP A 15 18.63 -6.78 2.90
CA ASP A 15 19.01 -5.91 1.80
C ASP A 15 20.07 -6.62 0.95
N ARG A 16 19.85 -6.71 -0.36
CA ARG A 16 20.77 -7.32 -1.33
C ARG A 16 21.56 -6.27 -2.14
N GLY A 17 21.32 -4.99 -1.89
CA GLY A 17 21.87 -3.87 -2.67
C GLY A 17 20.98 -3.49 -3.84
N ASP A 18 21.27 -2.34 -4.46
CA ASP A 18 20.62 -1.85 -5.69
C ASP A 18 19.08 -1.78 -5.64
N GLY A 19 18.53 -1.51 -4.45
CA GLY A 19 17.08 -1.46 -4.23
C GLY A 19 16.40 -2.83 -4.19
N THR A 20 17.17 -3.91 -4.13
CA THR A 20 16.66 -5.29 -4.07
C THR A 20 16.58 -5.78 -2.63
N LEU A 21 15.44 -6.38 -2.27
CA LEU A 21 15.19 -6.93 -0.95
C LEU A 21 14.75 -8.37 -1.02
N GLU A 22 15.27 -9.16 -0.10
CA GLU A 22 14.84 -10.52 0.15
C GLU A 22 13.98 -10.56 1.41
N ILE A 23 12.77 -11.07 1.27
CA ILE A 23 11.76 -11.14 2.32
C ILE A 23 11.15 -12.54 2.27
N ASP A 24 11.30 -13.29 3.36
CA ASP A 24 10.68 -14.60 3.50
C ASP A 24 9.19 -14.42 3.80
N LEU A 25 8.34 -14.78 2.85
CA LEU A 25 6.89 -14.62 2.97
C LEU A 25 6.19 -15.97 2.85
N ALA A 26 5.45 -16.34 3.89
CA ALA A 26 4.58 -17.50 3.83
C ALA A 26 3.51 -17.31 2.74
N ARG A 27 2.96 -18.42 2.23
CA ARG A 27 1.86 -18.35 1.25
C ARG A 27 0.69 -17.55 1.83
N GLY A 28 0.23 -16.55 1.08
CA GLY A 28 -0.85 -15.65 1.50
C GLY A 28 -0.42 -14.56 2.49
N GLY A 29 0.86 -14.52 2.86
CA GLY A 29 1.41 -13.39 3.60
C GLY A 29 1.50 -12.14 2.73
N GLU A 30 1.48 -10.99 3.37
CA GLU A 30 1.60 -9.68 2.74
C GLU A 30 2.57 -8.81 3.56
N VAL A 31 3.31 -7.95 2.87
CA VAL A 31 4.22 -6.97 3.46
C VAL A 31 4.12 -5.64 2.73
N LEU A 32 4.31 -4.57 3.48
CA LEU A 32 4.39 -3.20 2.99
C LEU A 32 5.85 -2.75 3.04
N VAL A 33 6.34 -2.29 1.90
CA VAL A 33 7.66 -1.69 1.75
C VAL A 33 7.48 -0.20 1.47
N HIS A 34 8.04 0.65 2.32
CA HIS A 34 7.89 2.09 2.19
C HIS A 34 9.13 2.86 2.65
N PRO A 35 9.27 4.15 2.27
CA PRO A 35 10.36 4.99 2.75
C PRO A 35 10.38 5.06 4.28
N GLN A 36 11.58 5.19 4.83
CA GLN A 36 11.75 5.30 6.27
C GLN A 36 11.19 6.63 6.78
N GLY A 37 10.51 6.57 7.93
CA GLY A 37 9.87 7.74 8.53
C GLY A 37 8.54 8.14 7.88
N VAL A 38 8.12 7.48 6.80
CA VAL A 38 6.80 7.64 6.20
C VAL A 38 5.92 6.50 6.68
N THR A 39 4.71 6.77 7.15
CA THR A 39 3.72 5.72 7.44
C THR A 39 2.54 5.89 6.47
N PRO A 40 2.32 4.95 5.54
CA PRO A 40 1.20 5.04 4.60
C PRO A 40 -0.14 4.89 5.32
N ASP A 41 -1.15 5.65 4.89
CA ASP A 41 -2.54 5.41 5.28
C ASP A 41 -3.10 4.25 4.46
N LEU A 42 -3.44 3.16 5.14
CA LEU A 42 -3.97 1.94 4.52
C LEU A 42 -5.50 1.86 4.59
N ALA A 43 -6.16 2.87 5.16
CA ALA A 43 -7.60 2.87 5.31
C ALA A 43 -8.28 3.05 3.94
N VAL A 44 -9.09 2.08 3.55
CA VAL A 44 -10.01 2.23 2.41
C VAL A 44 -11.08 3.24 2.80
N LYS A 45 -11.12 4.36 2.09
CA LYS A 45 -12.04 5.47 2.33
C LYS A 45 -12.74 5.86 1.03
N PRO A 46 -14.00 6.34 1.10
CA PRO A 46 -14.64 6.97 -0.05
C PRO A 46 -13.75 8.10 -0.59
N VAL A 47 -13.55 8.10 -1.91
CA VAL A 47 -12.84 9.19 -2.58
C VAL A 47 -13.84 10.33 -2.82
N PRO A 48 -13.55 11.56 -2.38
CA PRO A 48 -14.39 12.71 -2.70
C PRO A 48 -14.56 12.86 -4.20
N ILE A 49 -15.77 13.19 -4.66
CA ILE A 49 -15.99 13.49 -6.07
C ILE A 49 -15.20 14.76 -6.43
N SER A 50 -14.36 14.68 -7.47
CA SER A 50 -13.62 15.84 -7.98
C SER A 50 -14.45 16.62 -9.00
N ALA A 51 -15.25 15.91 -9.79
CA ALA A 51 -16.19 16.48 -10.73
C ALA A 51 -17.47 15.62 -10.75
N PRO A 52 -18.66 16.24 -10.92
CA PRO A 52 -19.89 15.49 -11.15
C PRO A 52 -19.75 14.59 -12.38
N GLY A 53 -20.10 13.32 -12.25
CA GLY A 53 -20.14 12.39 -13.38
C GLY A 53 -21.22 12.79 -14.39
N ALA A 54 -21.00 12.45 -15.67
CA ALA A 54 -22.03 12.59 -16.69
C ALA A 54 -23.28 11.78 -16.28
N ARG A 55 -24.47 12.35 -16.46
CA ARG A 55 -25.72 11.64 -16.20
C ARG A 55 -25.81 10.43 -17.14
N TRP A 56 -25.81 9.23 -16.59
CA TRP A 56 -25.98 8.02 -17.38
C TRP A 56 -27.46 7.83 -17.72
N GLY A 57 -27.77 7.89 -19.02
CA GLY A 57 -29.08 7.51 -19.55
C GLY A 57 -30.26 8.41 -19.15
N LEU A 58 -30.02 9.57 -18.54
CA LEU A 58 -31.09 10.53 -18.25
C LEU A 58 -31.19 11.56 -19.39
N PRO A 59 -32.39 11.81 -19.95
CA PRO A 59 -32.60 12.91 -20.87
C PRO A 59 -32.32 14.26 -20.18
N ALA A 60 -31.94 15.24 -21.00
CA ALA A 60 -31.60 16.60 -20.58
C ALA A 60 -32.77 17.28 -19.84
#